data_AF-A0A2J7ZVT0-F1
#
_entry.id   AF-A0A2J7ZVT0-F1
#
_cell.length_a   1.000
_cell.length_b   1.000
_cell.length_c   1.000
_cell.angle_alpha   90.00
_cell.angle_beta   90.00
_cell.angle_gamma   90.00
#
_symmetry.space_group_name_H-M   'P 1'
#
loop_
_entity.id
_entity.type
_entity.pdbx_description
1 polymer ?
#
loop_
_entity_poly.entity_id
_entity_poly.type
_entity_poly.pdbx_seq_one_letter_code
_entity_poly.pdbx_strand_id
1 'polypeptide(L)'
;MALSARSLCAQRSCARATRASSGAVACRVQCSSGARQAEPAPLAMVERRELLLGALAAIGFAAVAPPAAQAGLLEGGVEWWKGRRRANSAKLIAPIKVAQQRLQAASAMLADGSGSMLDVLQLVRASSLNCYMFEALPSDSLETRASLFTQSRQLSDPCTFRIIIKNVVDFATDDDRERGAALLSSIILSYQKLDGELEAAVESGLGLGLGGAPGGVEAAGKAAKQLGATLQLAYEMEGFVKE
;
A
#
# COMPACT_ATOMS: atom_id res chain seq x y z
N MET A 1 42.20 -21.11 -8.24
CA MET A 1 41.89 -22.53 -8.51
C MET A 1 41.03 -23.05 -7.36
N ALA A 2 39.83 -23.57 -7.68
CA ALA A 2 38.95 -24.46 -6.89
C ALA A 2 38.45 -24.02 -5.48
N LEU A 3 37.22 -24.26 -5.00
CA LEU A 3 36.05 -24.98 -5.52
C LEU A 3 34.79 -24.56 -4.71
N SER A 4 33.65 -24.65 -5.39
CA SER A 4 32.27 -24.40 -4.96
C SER A 4 31.71 -25.50 -4.04
N ALA A 5 30.80 -25.17 -3.13
CA ALA A 5 29.85 -26.12 -2.54
C ALA A 5 28.44 -25.52 -2.48
N ARG A 6 27.65 -25.83 -3.50
CA ARG A 6 26.18 -25.72 -3.51
C ARG A 6 25.63 -27.01 -2.90
N SER A 7 24.75 -26.91 -1.89
CA SER A 7 23.93 -28.03 -1.45
C SER A 7 22.52 -27.89 -2.04
N LEU A 8 22.21 -28.77 -2.99
CA LEU A 8 20.88 -29.02 -3.51
C LEU A 8 20.11 -29.91 -2.53
N CYS A 9 18.84 -29.59 -2.30
CA CYS A 9 17.84 -30.60 -1.98
C CYS A 9 16.64 -30.37 -2.90
N ALA A 10 16.60 -31.16 -3.97
CA ALA A 10 15.43 -31.37 -4.79
C ALA A 10 14.98 -32.81 -4.60
N GLN A 11 13.69 -33.03 -4.34
CA GLN A 11 12.83 -33.84 -5.22
C GLN A 11 11.45 -34.03 -4.60
N ARG A 12 10.42 -33.63 -5.37
CA ARG A 12 9.05 -34.08 -5.25
C ARG A 12 8.89 -35.33 -6.11
N SER A 13 8.25 -36.37 -5.57
CA SER A 13 7.56 -37.37 -6.38
C SER A 13 6.45 -38.03 -5.57
N CYS A 14 5.22 -37.92 -6.06
CA CYS A 14 4.11 -38.84 -5.81
C CYS A 14 3.15 -38.75 -7.00
N ALA A 15 2.83 -39.94 -7.55
CA ALA A 15 2.21 -40.16 -8.84
C ALA A 15 0.68 -40.01 -8.84
N ARG A 16 0.12 -39.73 -10.02
CA ARG A 16 -1.32 -39.66 -10.30
C ARG A 16 -1.82 -41.07 -10.66
N ALA A 17 -2.64 -41.68 -9.81
CA ALA A 17 -3.37 -42.91 -10.12
C ALA A 17 -4.75 -42.58 -10.71
N THR A 18 -5.07 -43.20 -11.85
CA THR A 18 -6.38 -43.16 -12.53
C THR A 18 -7.35 -44.18 -11.94
N ARG A 19 -8.58 -43.71 -11.64
CA ARG A 19 -9.87 -44.43 -11.42
C ARG A 19 -9.83 -45.89 -10.94
N ALA A 20 -10.32 -46.11 -9.71
CA ALA A 20 -11.64 -46.69 -9.41
C ALA A 20 -11.69 -47.11 -7.92
N SER A 21 -12.83 -46.83 -7.28
CA SER A 21 -13.26 -47.30 -5.95
C SER A 21 -12.53 -46.76 -4.69
N SER A 22 -13.36 -46.47 -3.69
CA SER A 22 -13.12 -45.92 -2.35
C SER A 22 -11.73 -46.12 -1.72
N GLY A 23 -11.15 -45.02 -1.24
CA GLY A 23 -10.05 -45.07 -0.27
C GLY A 23 -9.34 -43.73 -0.13
N ALA A 24 -9.30 -43.17 1.08
CA ALA A 24 -8.68 -41.88 1.40
C ALA A 24 -7.19 -41.80 1.00
N VAL A 25 -6.78 -40.67 0.42
CA VAL A 25 -5.37 -40.35 0.15
C VAL A 25 -4.82 -39.52 1.31
N ALA A 26 -3.99 -40.13 2.15
CA ALA A 26 -3.26 -39.47 3.23
C ALA A 26 -1.83 -39.14 2.78
N CYS A 27 -1.52 -37.85 2.62
CA CYS A 27 -0.14 -37.40 2.44
C CYS A 27 0.49 -37.20 3.82
N ARG A 28 1.40 -38.11 4.20
CA ARG A 28 2.15 -38.03 5.45
C ARG A 28 3.51 -37.36 5.18
N VAL A 29 3.73 -36.17 5.74
CA VAL A 29 5.07 -35.57 5.83
C VAL A 29 5.72 -36.13 7.09
N GLN A 30 6.87 -36.78 6.94
CA GLN A 30 7.61 -37.38 8.05
C GLN A 30 9.02 -36.81 8.07
N CYS A 31 9.31 -35.98 9.08
CA CYS A 31 10.66 -35.58 9.45
C CYS A 31 10.89 -36.03 10.90
N SER A 32 11.82 -36.96 11.12
CA SER A 32 12.16 -37.51 12.44
C SER A 32 13.49 -36.96 12.96
N SER A 33 13.35 -36.02 13.91
CA SER A 33 13.94 -35.90 15.27
C SER A 33 15.42 -36.19 15.63
N GLY A 34 15.98 -35.27 16.44
CA GLY A 34 16.97 -35.48 17.51
C GLY A 34 17.83 -34.20 17.75
N ALA A 35 18.00 -33.59 18.94
CA ALA A 35 17.80 -34.06 20.31
C ALA A 35 17.83 -32.90 21.36
N ARG A 36 17.27 -33.21 22.53
CA ARG A 36 17.50 -32.72 23.93
C ARG A 36 16.88 -31.41 24.44
N GLN A 37 16.07 -31.62 25.48
CA GLN A 37 15.45 -30.69 26.43
C GLN A 37 16.47 -30.12 27.42
N ALA A 38 16.25 -28.88 27.87
CA ALA A 38 16.39 -28.46 29.27
C ALA A 38 15.60 -27.16 29.48
N GLU A 39 14.53 -27.25 30.27
CA GLU A 39 13.85 -26.10 30.90
C GLU A 39 14.64 -25.73 32.17
N PRO A 40 14.68 -24.44 32.56
CA PRO A 40 13.82 -24.05 33.69
C PRO A 40 13.12 -22.70 33.48
N ALA A 41 12.12 -22.50 34.32
CA ALA A 41 11.11 -21.45 34.30
C ALA A 41 11.61 -20.07 34.85
N PRO A 42 10.73 -19.09 35.12
CA PRO A 42 10.78 -17.73 34.58
C PRO A 42 11.34 -16.71 35.60
N LEU A 43 11.37 -15.43 35.22
CA LEU A 43 11.72 -14.22 36.00
C LEU A 43 13.10 -13.64 35.68
N ALA A 44 13.17 -12.67 34.76
CA ALA A 44 14.04 -11.49 34.82
C ALA A 44 13.99 -10.73 33.48
N MET A 45 13.18 -9.68 33.39
CA MET A 45 13.47 -8.54 32.50
C MET A 45 12.61 -7.31 32.89
N VAL A 46 12.62 -6.98 34.18
CA VAL A 46 12.23 -5.65 34.67
C VAL A 46 13.52 -4.96 35.10
N GLU A 47 14.42 -4.69 34.15
CA GLU A 47 15.72 -4.08 34.46
C GLU A 47 16.33 -3.32 33.26
N ARG A 48 15.50 -2.64 32.46
CA ARG A 48 15.98 -1.72 31.40
C ARG A 48 15.57 -0.26 31.60
N ARG A 49 14.83 0.06 32.66
CA ARG A 49 14.30 1.42 32.91
C ARG A 49 15.16 2.30 33.83
N GLU A 50 16.09 1.73 34.58
CA GLU A 50 16.92 2.51 35.53
C GLU A 50 18.23 3.07 34.93
N LEU A 51 18.59 2.69 33.71
CA LEU A 51 19.83 3.16 33.04
C LEU A 51 19.67 4.49 32.28
N LEU A 52 18.45 5.03 32.18
CA LEU A 52 18.18 6.32 31.53
C LEU A 52 18.08 7.49 32.52
N LEU A 53 17.99 7.23 33.83
CA LEU A 53 17.90 8.28 34.85
C LEU A 53 19.27 8.75 35.39
N GLY A 54 20.36 8.03 35.09
CA GLY A 54 21.72 8.43 35.47
C GLY A 54 22.38 9.45 34.53
N ALA A 55 21.82 9.72 33.35
CA ALA A 55 22.42 10.61 32.35
C ALA A 55 22.01 12.09 32.49
N LEU A 56 21.12 12.43 33.43
CA LEU A 56 20.58 13.80 33.60
C LEU A 56 21.28 14.63 34.69
N ALA A 57 22.27 14.08 35.40
CA ALA A 57 22.95 14.76 36.51
C ALA A 57 24.32 15.37 36.15
N ALA A 58 24.53 15.77 34.89
CA ALA A 58 25.78 16.41 34.45
C ALA A 58 25.58 17.72 33.66
N ILE A 59 24.48 18.45 33.90
CA ILE A 59 24.33 19.83 33.42
C ILE A 59 24.69 20.77 34.58
N GLY A 60 25.96 20.74 34.96
CA GLY A 60 26.59 21.75 35.79
C GLY A 60 27.17 22.84 34.90
N PHE A 61 26.61 24.04 35.05
CA PHE A 61 27.11 25.36 34.63
C PHE A 61 28.51 25.42 33.97
N ALA A 62 28.55 25.81 32.69
CA ALA A 62 29.70 26.51 32.12
C ALA A 62 29.26 27.46 30.99
N ALA A 63 29.39 28.75 31.29
CA ALA A 63 29.79 29.85 30.42
C ALA A 63 28.98 30.20 29.14
N VAL A 64 28.53 31.45 29.14
CA VAL A 64 28.05 32.24 28.01
C VAL A 64 29.08 32.27 26.87
N ALA A 65 28.71 31.77 25.69
CA ALA A 65 29.39 31.97 24.41
C ALA A 65 28.36 31.93 23.24
N PRO A 66 28.60 32.65 22.13
CA PRO A 66 27.56 33.22 21.24
C PRO A 66 26.88 32.21 20.29
N PRO A 67 25.74 32.59 19.65
CA PRO A 67 24.90 31.70 18.85
C PRO A 67 25.50 31.44 17.45
N ALA A 68 26.56 30.65 17.37
CA ALA A 68 27.11 30.17 16.09
C ALA A 68 27.06 28.64 15.95
N ALA A 69 26.93 27.90 17.06
CA ALA A 69 26.93 26.42 17.05
C ALA A 69 25.55 25.78 16.77
N GLN A 70 24.46 26.55 16.78
CA GLN A 70 23.11 26.02 16.52
C GLN A 70 22.79 25.95 15.01
N ALA A 71 23.48 26.72 14.17
CA ALA A 71 23.31 26.70 12.71
C ALA A 71 23.80 25.38 12.10
N GLY A 72 24.96 24.87 12.53
CA GLY A 72 25.52 23.61 12.03
C GLY A 72 24.76 22.34 12.44
N LEU A 73 24.01 22.39 13.56
CA LEU A 73 23.20 21.25 14.02
C LEU A 73 21.91 21.09 13.20
N LEU A 74 21.30 22.20 12.80
CA LEU A 74 20.12 22.21 11.92
C LEU A 74 20.52 21.87 10.49
N GLU A 75 21.64 22.38 9.99
CA GLU A 75 22.12 22.12 8.64
C GLU A 75 22.55 20.64 8.46
N GLY A 76 23.23 20.06 9.46
CA GLY A 76 23.50 18.63 9.51
C GLY A 76 22.23 17.77 9.65
N GLY A 77 21.21 18.27 10.36
CA GLY A 77 19.91 17.60 10.51
C GLY A 77 19.10 17.56 9.20
N VAL A 78 19.12 18.64 8.43
CA VAL A 78 18.45 18.75 7.13
C VAL A 78 19.14 17.85 6.09
N GLU A 79 20.46 17.84 6.02
CA GLU A 79 21.19 16.94 5.11
C GLU A 79 21.05 15.46 5.48
N TRP A 80 21.04 15.14 6.79
CA TRP A 80 20.75 13.79 7.26
C TRP A 80 19.32 13.34 6.90
N TRP A 81 18.32 14.23 7.01
CA TRP A 81 16.94 13.96 6.59
C TRP A 81 16.78 13.84 5.08
N LYS A 82 17.46 14.68 4.30
CA LYS A 82 17.52 14.56 2.82
C LYS A 82 18.16 13.23 2.42
N GLY A 83 19.22 12.80 3.11
CA GLY A 83 19.82 11.47 2.95
C GLY A 83 18.82 10.35 3.25
N ARG A 84 18.00 10.52 4.31
CA ARG A 84 16.94 9.56 4.65
C ARG A 84 15.75 9.60 3.68
N ARG A 85 15.43 10.75 3.09
CA ARG A 85 14.42 10.91 2.04
C ARG A 85 14.82 10.15 0.77
N ARG A 86 16.08 10.27 0.34
CA ARG A 86 16.61 9.43 -0.76
C ARG A 86 16.60 7.94 -0.43
N ALA A 87 16.89 7.56 0.82
CA ALA A 87 16.86 6.15 1.24
C ALA A 87 15.44 5.57 1.42
N ASN A 88 14.43 6.42 1.71
CA ASN A 88 13.04 5.99 1.91
C ASN A 88 12.10 6.34 0.74
N SER A 89 12.58 7.02 -0.31
CA SER A 89 11.77 7.37 -1.49
C SER A 89 11.16 6.13 -2.13
N ALA A 90 11.88 5.00 -2.14
CA ALA A 90 11.35 3.72 -2.60
C ALA A 90 10.11 3.25 -1.82
N LYS A 91 10.05 3.52 -0.51
CA LYS A 91 8.90 3.16 0.34
C LYS A 91 7.70 4.07 0.11
N LEU A 92 7.94 5.34 -0.24
CA LEU A 92 6.88 6.29 -0.59
C LEU A 92 6.32 6.02 -1.99
N ILE A 93 7.16 5.56 -2.92
CA ILE A 93 6.77 5.26 -4.30
C ILE A 93 6.05 3.91 -4.43
N ALA A 94 6.40 2.92 -3.61
CA ALA A 94 5.83 1.57 -3.74
C ALA A 94 4.29 1.52 -3.71
N PRO A 95 3.58 2.21 -2.79
CA PRO A 95 2.12 2.24 -2.80
C PRO A 95 1.54 2.87 -4.08
N ILE A 96 2.19 3.92 -4.61
CA ILE A 96 1.76 4.59 -5.85
C ILE A 96 1.87 3.63 -7.04
N LYS A 97 2.97 2.88 -7.14
CA LYS A 97 3.15 1.87 -8.19
C LYS A 97 2.11 0.76 -8.11
N VAL A 98 1.79 0.30 -6.91
CA VAL A 98 0.72 -0.70 -6.73
C VAL A 98 -0.63 -0.14 -7.18
N ALA A 99 -0.92 1.13 -6.87
CA ALA A 99 -2.14 1.80 -7.36
C ALA A 99 -2.16 1.89 -8.90
N GLN A 100 -1.05 2.30 -9.53
CA GLN A 100 -0.93 2.34 -10.99
C GLN A 100 -1.13 0.97 -11.64
N GLN A 101 -0.52 -0.09 -11.09
CA GLN A 101 -0.67 -1.46 -11.60
C GLN A 101 -2.13 -1.93 -11.54
N ARG A 102 -2.85 -1.60 -10.45
CA ARG A 102 -4.28 -1.90 -10.32
C ARG A 102 -5.12 -1.13 -11.35
N LEU A 103 -4.85 0.16 -11.55
CA LEU A 103 -5.52 0.96 -12.58
C LEU A 103 -5.24 0.45 -14.00
N GLN A 104 -4.01 0.02 -14.30
CA GLN A 104 -3.65 -0.59 -15.58
C GLN A 104 -4.39 -1.91 -15.79
N ALA A 105 -4.45 -2.76 -14.77
CA ALA A 105 -5.20 -4.01 -14.83
C ALA A 105 -6.70 -3.75 -15.02
N ALA A 106 -7.29 -2.77 -14.31
CA ALA A 106 -8.67 -2.34 -14.52
C ALA A 106 -8.91 -1.85 -15.97
N SER A 107 -7.94 -1.12 -16.53
CA SER A 107 -8.02 -0.64 -17.91
C SER A 107 -7.95 -1.77 -18.92
N ALA A 108 -7.10 -2.79 -18.68
CA ALA A 108 -7.02 -3.97 -19.51
C ALA A 108 -8.33 -4.78 -19.47
N MET A 109 -8.93 -4.93 -18.28
CA MET A 109 -10.22 -5.62 -18.11
C MET A 109 -11.35 -4.92 -18.88
N LEU A 110 -11.41 -3.59 -18.85
CA LEU A 110 -12.38 -2.82 -19.64
C LEU A 110 -12.14 -2.92 -21.15
N ALA A 111 -10.89 -2.90 -21.59
CA ALA A 111 -10.54 -2.95 -23.01
C ALA A 111 -10.78 -4.33 -23.63
N ASP A 112 -10.39 -5.39 -22.92
CA ASP A 112 -10.52 -6.77 -23.39
C ASP A 112 -11.91 -7.36 -23.13
N GLY A 113 -12.76 -6.65 -22.38
CA GLY A 113 -14.03 -7.18 -21.85
C GLY A 113 -13.82 -8.37 -20.92
N SER A 114 -12.63 -8.48 -20.32
CA SER A 114 -12.25 -9.59 -19.46
C SER A 114 -12.59 -9.26 -18.01
N GLY A 115 -13.77 -9.68 -17.57
CA GLY A 115 -14.26 -9.47 -16.20
C GLY A 115 -15.54 -8.63 -16.15
N SER A 116 -16.21 -8.64 -14.99
CA SER A 116 -17.41 -7.85 -14.78
C SER A 116 -17.06 -6.40 -14.42
N MET A 117 -17.98 -5.46 -14.67
CA MET A 117 -17.81 -4.08 -14.22
C MET A 117 -17.65 -3.97 -12.70
N LEU A 118 -18.22 -4.91 -11.95
CA LEU A 118 -18.02 -5.03 -10.50
C LEU A 118 -16.54 -5.33 -10.15
N ASP A 119 -15.89 -6.22 -10.90
CA ASP A 119 -14.48 -6.56 -10.66
C ASP A 119 -13.58 -5.34 -10.93
N VAL A 120 -13.88 -4.57 -11.99
CA VAL A 120 -13.20 -3.31 -12.31
C VAL A 120 -13.38 -2.28 -11.19
N LEU A 121 -14.62 -2.12 -10.69
CA LEU A 121 -14.95 -1.23 -9.59
C LEU A 121 -14.17 -1.58 -8.31
N GLN A 122 -14.14 -2.86 -7.93
CA GLN A 122 -13.39 -3.33 -6.76
C GLN A 122 -11.89 -3.03 -6.89
N LEU A 123 -11.32 -3.22 -8.09
CA LEU A 123 -9.91 -2.97 -8.34
C LEU A 123 -9.56 -1.48 -8.25
N VAL A 124 -10.43 -0.60 -8.76
CA VAL A 124 -10.30 0.86 -8.66
C VAL A 124 -10.45 1.35 -7.22
N ARG A 125 -11.41 0.83 -6.47
CA ARG A 125 -11.57 1.13 -5.03
C ARG A 125 -10.32 0.73 -4.25
N ALA A 126 -9.75 -0.44 -4.55
CA ALA A 126 -8.50 -0.87 -3.93
C ALA A 126 -7.30 0.00 -4.35
N SER A 127 -7.26 0.54 -5.58
CA SER A 127 -6.16 1.41 -6.04
C SER A 127 -6.22 2.83 -5.45
N SER A 128 -7.37 3.25 -4.92
CA SER A 128 -7.54 4.55 -4.26
C SER A 128 -6.75 4.71 -2.96
N LEU A 129 -6.23 3.61 -2.41
CA LEU A 129 -5.47 3.56 -1.16
C LEU A 129 -6.16 4.28 0.02
N ASN A 130 -7.48 4.06 0.15
CA ASN A 130 -8.31 4.59 1.23
C ASN A 130 -8.49 6.12 1.22
N CYS A 131 -8.41 6.76 0.04
CA CYS A 131 -8.48 8.21 -0.05
C CYS A 131 -9.89 8.80 -0.20
N TYR A 132 -10.91 7.96 -0.31
CA TYR A 132 -12.31 8.37 -0.27
C TYR A 132 -13.18 7.27 0.33
N MET A 133 -14.39 7.66 0.74
CA MET A 133 -15.39 6.75 1.28
C MET A 133 -16.32 6.27 0.17
N PHE A 134 -16.63 4.98 0.17
CA PHE A 134 -17.59 4.35 -0.74
C PHE A 134 -18.47 3.38 0.05
N GLU A 135 -19.64 3.05 -0.51
CA GLU A 135 -20.52 2.05 0.08
C GLU A 135 -19.91 0.66 -0.10
N ALA A 136 -19.79 -0.09 1.01
CA ALA A 136 -19.23 -1.43 0.99
C ALA A 136 -20.14 -2.36 0.18
N LEU A 137 -19.57 -3.02 -0.81
CA LEU A 137 -20.29 -4.04 -1.57
C LEU A 137 -20.48 -5.28 -0.68
N PRO A 138 -21.58 -6.04 -0.86
CA PRO A 138 -21.80 -7.27 -0.09
C PRO A 138 -20.71 -8.33 -0.33
N SER A 139 -19.98 -8.24 -1.45
CA SER A 139 -18.83 -9.07 -1.80
C SER A 139 -17.49 -8.59 -1.23
N ASP A 140 -17.44 -7.44 -0.56
CA ASP A 140 -16.19 -6.90 -0.04
C ASP A 140 -15.70 -7.68 1.19
N SER A 141 -14.37 -7.81 1.31
CA SER A 141 -13.75 -8.50 2.43
C SER A 141 -14.02 -7.79 3.76
N LEU A 142 -13.95 -8.54 4.85
CA LEU A 142 -14.07 -7.98 6.21
C LEU A 142 -13.04 -6.87 6.47
N GLU A 143 -11.87 -6.96 5.84
CA GLU A 143 -10.80 -5.96 5.94
C GLU A 143 -11.20 -4.64 5.29
N THR A 144 -11.79 -4.68 4.09
CA THR A 144 -12.30 -3.48 3.40
C THR A 144 -13.40 -2.82 4.24
N ARG A 145 -14.34 -3.61 4.77
CA ARG A 145 -15.43 -3.10 5.62
C ARG A 145 -14.92 -2.49 6.93
N ALA A 146 -13.95 -3.13 7.57
CA ALA A 146 -13.32 -2.62 8.79
C ALA A 146 -12.49 -1.35 8.53
N SER A 147 -11.79 -1.28 7.40
CA SER A 147 -11.12 -0.06 6.94
C SER A 147 -12.14 1.07 6.82
N LEU A 148 -13.20 0.89 6.02
CA LEU A 148 -14.24 1.91 5.81
C LEU A 148 -14.85 2.41 7.13
N PHE A 149 -15.14 1.52 8.07
CA PHE A 149 -15.64 1.87 9.40
C PHE A 149 -14.63 2.68 10.25
N THR A 150 -13.34 2.41 10.10
CA THR A 150 -12.30 3.15 10.81
C THR A 150 -12.14 4.56 10.22
N GLN A 151 -12.23 4.69 8.90
CA GLN A 151 -12.21 5.98 8.22
C GLN A 151 -13.41 6.85 8.60
N SER A 152 -14.60 6.25 8.75
CA SER A 152 -15.81 6.98 9.15
C SER A 152 -15.73 7.56 10.56
N ARG A 153 -14.79 7.08 11.40
CA ARG A 153 -14.56 7.59 12.76
C ARG A 153 -13.49 8.69 12.85
N GLN A 154 -12.87 9.09 11.75
CA GLN A 154 -11.89 10.20 11.66
C GLN A 154 -10.71 10.11 12.65
N LEU A 155 -10.41 8.94 13.21
CA LEU A 155 -9.37 8.77 14.24
C LEU A 155 -7.94 8.95 13.69
N SER A 156 -7.76 8.74 12.39
CA SER A 156 -6.50 8.90 11.68
C SER A 156 -6.79 9.14 10.20
N ASP A 157 -5.96 9.91 9.50
CA ASP A 157 -6.05 10.03 8.05
C ASP A 157 -5.68 8.71 7.38
N PRO A 158 -6.63 8.00 6.75
CA PRO A 158 -6.37 6.71 6.12
C PRO A 158 -5.78 6.86 4.71
N CYS A 159 -5.83 8.07 4.13
CA CYS A 159 -5.47 8.30 2.75
C CYS A 159 -3.96 8.20 2.56
N THR A 160 -3.51 7.11 1.93
CA THR A 160 -2.08 6.86 1.74
C THR A 160 -1.43 7.94 0.85
N PHE A 161 -2.14 8.45 -0.17
CA PHE A 161 -1.64 9.55 -0.99
C PHE A 161 -1.40 10.83 -0.16
N ARG A 162 -2.27 11.15 0.80
CA ARG A 162 -2.10 12.32 1.66
C ARG A 162 -0.88 12.16 2.57
N ILE A 163 -0.69 10.98 3.14
CA ILE A 163 0.49 10.65 3.94
C ILE A 163 1.76 10.81 3.10
N ILE A 164 1.79 10.28 1.88
CA ILE A 164 2.96 10.38 1.00
C ILE A 164 3.27 11.84 0.67
N ILE A 165 2.29 12.60 0.18
CA ILE A 165 2.49 14.01 -0.18
C ILE A 165 3.01 14.81 1.01
N LYS A 166 2.42 14.65 2.20
CA LYS A 166 2.88 15.32 3.41
C LYS A 166 4.37 15.04 3.68
N ASN A 167 4.78 13.77 3.66
CA ASN A 167 6.18 13.39 3.87
C ASN A 167 7.14 13.95 2.80
N VAL A 168 6.66 14.19 1.57
CA VAL A 168 7.44 14.75 0.47
C VAL A 168 7.57 16.27 0.62
N VAL A 169 6.51 16.96 1.01
CA VAL A 169 6.46 18.43 1.02
C VAL A 169 6.79 19.08 2.37
N ASP A 170 6.96 18.30 3.45
CA ASP A 170 7.26 18.81 4.81
C ASP A 170 8.49 19.74 4.88
N PHE A 171 9.41 19.65 3.92
CA PHE A 171 10.61 20.52 3.81
C PHE A 171 10.78 21.13 2.42
N ALA A 172 9.72 21.14 1.61
CA ALA A 172 9.75 21.73 0.27
C ALA A 172 9.43 23.23 0.32
N THR A 173 9.57 23.91 -0.83
CA THR A 173 9.14 25.31 -0.97
C THR A 173 7.62 25.41 -0.83
N ASP A 174 7.09 26.61 -0.55
CA ASP A 174 5.64 26.82 -0.51
C ASP A 174 4.99 26.50 -1.86
N ASP A 175 5.67 26.80 -2.98
CA ASP A 175 5.21 26.43 -4.33
C ASP A 175 5.04 24.91 -4.50
N ASP A 176 5.99 24.12 -3.99
CA ASP A 176 5.91 22.65 -4.06
C ASP A 176 4.82 22.09 -3.13
N ARG A 177 4.60 22.74 -1.97
CA ARG A 177 3.50 22.39 -1.07
C ARG A 177 2.14 22.62 -1.73
N GLU A 178 1.98 23.75 -2.42
CA GLU A 178 0.76 24.08 -3.17
C GLU A 178 0.54 23.11 -4.34
N ARG A 179 1.59 22.83 -5.13
CA ARG A 179 1.55 21.84 -6.23
C ARG A 179 1.14 20.46 -5.71
N GLY A 180 1.77 20.00 -4.62
CA GLY A 180 1.46 18.71 -4.00
C GLY A 180 0.02 18.64 -3.48
N ALA A 181 -0.48 19.71 -2.87
CA ALA A 181 -1.86 19.79 -2.39
C ALA A 181 -2.88 19.78 -3.56
N ALA A 182 -2.60 20.52 -4.63
CA ALA A 182 -3.46 20.56 -5.82
C ALA A 182 -3.51 19.19 -6.53
N LEU A 183 -2.36 18.52 -6.66
CA LEU A 183 -2.27 17.19 -7.25
C LEU A 183 -2.99 16.13 -6.41
N LEU A 184 -2.84 16.20 -5.08
CA LEU A 184 -3.56 15.35 -4.14
C LEU A 184 -5.08 15.54 -4.24
N SER A 185 -5.55 16.78 -4.29
CA SER A 185 -6.97 17.07 -4.46
C SER A 185 -7.49 16.51 -5.80
N SER A 186 -6.72 16.70 -6.87
CA SER A 186 -7.07 16.24 -8.22
C SER A 186 -7.20 14.73 -8.29
N ILE A 187 -6.25 13.97 -7.73
CA ILE A 187 -6.31 12.50 -7.77
C ILE A 187 -7.48 11.95 -6.95
N ILE A 188 -7.76 12.53 -5.78
CA ILE A 188 -8.89 12.10 -4.92
C ILE A 188 -10.23 12.32 -5.64
N LEU A 189 -10.43 13.53 -6.19
CA LEU A 189 -11.64 13.85 -6.94
C LEU A 189 -11.78 12.98 -8.20
N SER A 190 -10.67 12.70 -8.88
CA SER A 190 -10.67 11.82 -10.05
C SER A 190 -11.11 10.40 -9.72
N TYR A 191 -10.67 9.88 -8.57
CA TYR A 191 -11.10 8.59 -8.06
C TYR A 191 -12.57 8.54 -7.68
N GLN A 192 -13.09 9.56 -6.98
CA GLN A 192 -14.51 9.65 -6.63
C GLN A 192 -15.39 9.70 -7.87
N LYS A 193 -14.99 10.49 -8.87
CA LYS A 193 -15.70 10.57 -10.14
C LYS A 193 -15.65 9.23 -10.90
N LEU A 194 -14.49 8.58 -10.94
CA LEU A 194 -14.35 7.27 -11.57
C LEU A 194 -15.24 6.21 -10.90
N ASP A 195 -15.32 6.22 -9.57
CA ASP A 195 -16.18 5.31 -8.81
C ASP A 195 -17.65 5.48 -9.23
N GLY A 196 -18.15 6.71 -9.25
CA GLY A 196 -19.53 6.99 -9.67
C GLY A 196 -19.84 6.61 -11.12
N GLU A 197 -18.90 6.80 -12.06
CA GLU A 197 -19.08 6.37 -13.46
C GLU A 197 -19.10 4.83 -13.57
N LEU A 198 -18.31 4.13 -12.76
CA LEU A 198 -18.30 2.67 -12.71
C LEU A 198 -19.55 2.11 -12.03
N GLU A 199 -20.04 2.72 -10.95
CA GLU A 199 -21.32 2.37 -10.32
C GLU A 199 -22.47 2.55 -11.32
N ALA A 200 -22.53 3.69 -12.01
CA ALA A 200 -23.52 3.92 -13.06
C ALA A 200 -23.42 2.89 -14.20
N ALA A 201 -22.21 2.45 -14.55
CA ALA A 201 -21.99 1.37 -15.53
C ALA A 201 -22.45 -0.01 -15.01
N VAL A 202 -22.27 -0.29 -13.71
CA VAL A 202 -22.79 -1.51 -13.08
C VAL A 202 -24.32 -1.50 -13.07
N GLU A 203 -24.93 -0.39 -12.69
CA GLU A 203 -26.39 -0.25 -12.59
C GLU A 203 -27.08 -0.27 -13.96
N SER A 204 -26.51 0.43 -14.95
CA SER A 204 -26.99 0.38 -16.33
C SER A 204 -26.75 -0.96 -17.03
N GLY A 205 -25.92 -1.83 -16.42
CA GLY A 205 -25.61 -3.20 -16.83
C GLY A 205 -26.27 -4.29 -15.97
N LEU A 206 -27.22 -3.97 -15.08
CA LEU A 206 -27.97 -4.94 -14.27
C LEU A 206 -28.88 -5.85 -15.13
N GLY A 207 -28.24 -6.84 -15.71
CA GLY A 207 -28.84 -7.97 -16.39
C GLY A 207 -27.71 -8.89 -16.81
N LEU A 208 -27.33 -9.82 -15.92
CA LEU A 208 -26.52 -10.99 -16.24
C LEU A 208 -26.91 -11.53 -17.63
N GLY A 209 -26.05 -11.31 -18.63
CA GLY A 209 -26.17 -11.91 -19.95
C GLY A 209 -26.65 -10.96 -21.04
N LEU A 210 -25.77 -10.75 -22.02
CA LEU A 210 -26.08 -10.68 -23.45
C LEU A 210 -27.32 -9.84 -23.81
N GLY A 211 -27.24 -8.52 -23.61
CA GLY A 211 -28.28 -7.60 -24.06
C GLY A 211 -27.93 -6.16 -23.70
N GLY A 212 -26.89 -5.61 -24.31
CA GLY A 212 -26.43 -4.26 -24.02
C GLY A 212 -27.50 -3.20 -24.33
N ALA A 213 -28.11 -2.65 -23.28
CA ALA A 213 -28.87 -1.42 -23.42
C ALA A 213 -27.91 -0.31 -23.89
N PRO A 214 -28.33 0.60 -24.78
CA PRO A 214 -27.47 1.67 -25.31
C PRO A 214 -26.85 2.54 -24.19
N GLY A 215 -27.53 2.66 -23.05
CA GLY A 215 -27.01 3.37 -21.87
C GLY A 215 -25.78 2.72 -21.22
N GLY A 216 -25.66 1.39 -21.24
CA GLY A 216 -24.53 0.68 -20.62
C GLY A 216 -23.21 0.86 -21.38
N VAL A 217 -23.27 0.95 -22.71
CA VAL A 217 -22.08 1.20 -23.55
C VAL A 217 -21.58 2.64 -23.36
N GLU A 218 -22.49 3.61 -23.25
CA GLU A 218 -22.13 5.00 -22.98
C GLU A 218 -21.50 5.15 -21.59
N ALA A 219 -22.07 4.53 -20.56
CA ALA A 219 -21.55 4.55 -19.20
C ALA A 219 -20.15 3.91 -19.12
N ALA A 220 -19.97 2.74 -19.75
CA ALA A 220 -18.66 2.09 -19.83
C ALA A 220 -17.62 2.97 -20.56
N GLY A 221 -18.02 3.67 -21.62
CA GLY A 221 -17.16 4.62 -22.34
C GLY A 221 -16.72 5.81 -21.47
N LYS A 222 -17.63 6.38 -20.67
CA LYS A 222 -17.32 7.44 -19.71
C LYS A 222 -16.37 6.94 -18.61
N ALA A 223 -16.64 5.76 -18.05
CA ALA A 223 -15.79 5.12 -17.06
C ALA A 223 -14.38 4.87 -17.59
N ALA A 224 -14.24 4.34 -18.82
CA ALA A 224 -12.94 4.11 -19.45
C ALA A 224 -12.15 5.43 -19.66
N LYS A 225 -12.82 6.49 -20.13
CA LYS A 225 -12.19 7.82 -20.28
C LYS A 225 -11.72 8.38 -18.93
N GLN A 226 -12.56 8.28 -17.91
CA GLN A 226 -12.24 8.76 -16.56
C GLN A 226 -11.14 7.91 -15.90
N LEU A 227 -11.07 6.61 -16.21
CA LEU A 227 -10.00 5.71 -15.77
C LEU A 227 -8.66 6.16 -16.34
N GLY A 228 -8.60 6.46 -17.64
CA GLY A 228 -7.40 7.00 -18.28
C GLY A 228 -6.91 8.30 -17.64
N ALA A 229 -7.83 9.23 -17.34
CA ALA A 229 -7.50 10.47 -16.64
C ALA A 229 -6.96 10.22 -15.22
N THR A 230 -7.54 9.27 -14.49
CA THR A 230 -7.09 8.90 -13.13
C THR A 230 -5.72 8.23 -13.15
N LEU A 231 -5.46 7.38 -14.15
CA LEU A 231 -4.15 6.76 -14.33
C LEU A 231 -3.07 7.80 -14.66
N GLN A 232 -3.38 8.80 -15.47
CA GLN A 232 -2.47 9.89 -15.77
C GLN A 232 -2.09 10.68 -14.50
N LEU A 233 -3.07 11.03 -13.66
CA LEU A 233 -2.81 11.68 -12.37
C LEU A 233 -1.96 10.79 -11.44
N ALA A 234 -2.12 9.47 -11.48
CA ALA A 234 -1.29 8.55 -10.70
C ALA A 234 0.18 8.53 -11.19
N TYR A 235 0.45 8.75 -12.48
CA TYR A 235 1.81 8.93 -12.98
C TYR A 235 2.40 10.29 -12.60
N GLU A 236 1.60 11.36 -12.69
CA GLU A 236 2.01 12.70 -12.25
C GLU A 236 2.36 12.69 -10.75
N MET A 237 1.57 11.98 -9.94
CA MET A 237 1.85 11.77 -8.52
C MET A 237 3.18 11.06 -8.29
N GLU A 238 3.49 10.01 -9.05
CA GLU A 238 4.80 9.35 -8.95
C GLU A 238 5.94 10.28 -9.38
N GLY A 239 5.74 11.08 -10.44
CA GLY A 239 6.69 12.07 -10.91
C GLY A 239 7.02 13.09 -9.83
N PHE A 240 5.99 13.70 -9.25
CA PHE A 240 6.12 14.67 -8.16
C PHE A 240 6.86 14.10 -6.94
N VAL A 241 6.62 12.84 -6.58
CA VAL A 241 7.29 12.19 -5.43
C VAL A 241 8.77 11.88 -5.71
N LYS A 242 9.18 11.80 -6.97
CA LYS A 242 10.57 11.55 -7.38
C LYS A 242 11.41 12.82 -7.48
N GLU A 243 10.78 13.99 -7.61
CA GLU A 243 11.42 15.31 -7.56
C GLU A 243 12.05 15.58 -6.17
#